data_AF-A0A9D8HG66-F1
#
_entry.id   AF-A0A9D8HG66-F1
#
_cell.length_a   1.000
_cell.length_b   1.000
_cell.length_c   1.000
_cell.angle_alpha   90.00
_cell.angle_beta   90.00
_cell.angle_gamma   90.00
#
_symmetry.space_group_name_H-M   'P 1'
#
loop_
_entity.id
_entity.type
_entity.pdbx_description
1 polymer ?
#
loop_
_entity_poly.entity_id
_entity_poly.type
_entity_poly.pdbx_seq_one_letter_code
_entity_poly.pdbx_strand_id
1 'polypeptide(L)'
;MGVVVRPVLRPSDDPGVPVPIPAPVPAPVRGRPRGGPVVLGAVDSDLYKAVLVLHILTVVVGLGTVVLNGLYATQARARAGAEGLAVAETNFRVSKVAELFIYAILVTGVLMVLMSDDVYGFGQTWIWLSLVLYVVGLGVSHGLMIPSAKRMLALMREAPASAAAPADLDALDRRMAIGGGFLNALTVVLIVLMVWKPGA
;
A
#
# COMPACT_ATOMS: atom_id res chain seq x y z
N MET A 1 26.89 33.30 -87.25
CA MET A 1 28.27 32.92 -86.89
C MET A 1 28.22 32.18 -85.56
N GLY A 2 28.33 30.85 -85.57
CA GLY A 2 28.23 30.02 -84.36
C GLY A 2 29.61 29.80 -83.72
N VAL A 3 29.74 30.13 -82.44
CA VAL A 3 30.94 29.92 -81.64
C VAL A 3 30.99 28.46 -81.17
N VAL A 4 32.07 27.75 -81.51
CA VAL A 4 32.33 26.37 -81.06
C VAL A 4 33.03 26.43 -79.71
N VAL A 5 32.37 25.96 -78.65
CA VAL A 5 32.95 25.81 -77.31
C VAL A 5 33.52 24.40 -77.18
N ARG A 6 34.84 24.28 -76.96
CA ARG A 6 35.49 22.99 -76.66
C ARG A 6 35.30 22.64 -75.17
N PRO A 7 35.00 21.38 -74.82
CA PRO A 7 34.84 20.96 -73.43
C PRO A 7 36.20 20.90 -72.71
N VAL A 8 36.24 21.44 -71.49
CA VAL A 8 37.36 21.33 -70.56
C VAL A 8 37.34 19.91 -69.96
N LEU A 9 38.40 19.14 -70.20
CA LEU A 9 38.60 17.82 -69.59
C LEU A 9 38.79 17.98 -68.07
N ARG A 10 38.11 17.12 -67.29
CA ARG A 10 38.21 17.12 -65.83
C ARG A 10 39.49 16.40 -65.39
N PRO A 11 40.13 16.83 -64.30
CA PRO A 11 41.35 16.19 -63.76
C PRO A 11 41.21 14.70 -63.37
N SER A 12 40.01 14.13 -63.41
CA SER A 12 39.72 12.74 -63.04
C SER A 12 40.02 11.70 -64.14
N ASP A 13 40.36 12.15 -65.35
CA ASP A 13 40.46 11.28 -66.53
C ASP A 13 41.92 10.89 -66.87
N ASP A 14 42.87 11.16 -65.96
CA ASP A 14 44.27 10.78 -66.13
C ASP A 14 44.53 9.35 -65.58
N PRO A 15 44.79 8.35 -66.45
CA PRO A 15 44.96 6.96 -66.05
C PRO A 15 46.26 6.69 -65.27
N GLY A 16 47.10 7.70 -65.03
CA GLY A 16 48.41 7.56 -64.38
C GLY A 16 48.49 7.91 -62.89
N VAL A 17 47.43 8.45 -62.26
CA VAL A 17 47.50 8.90 -60.86
C VAL A 17 46.96 7.82 -59.90
N PRO A 18 47.79 7.27 -59.00
CA PRO A 18 47.32 6.32 -58.00
C PRO A 18 46.31 6.98 -57.05
N VAL A 19 45.11 6.43 -56.96
CA VAL A 19 44.09 6.89 -56.01
C VAL A 19 44.57 6.57 -54.59
N PRO A 20 44.65 7.55 -53.68
CA PRO A 20 44.99 7.28 -52.28
C PRO A 20 43.92 6.37 -51.66
N ILE A 21 44.32 5.17 -51.22
CA ILE A 21 43.43 4.28 -50.48
C ILE A 21 43.19 4.92 -49.11
N PRO A 22 41.94 5.27 -48.74
CA PRO A 22 41.65 5.79 -47.42
C PRO A 22 42.01 4.74 -46.36
N ALA A 23 42.64 5.18 -45.28
CA ALA A 23 42.96 4.30 -44.15
C ALA A 23 41.68 3.61 -43.64
N PRO A 24 41.78 2.36 -43.16
CA PRO A 24 40.63 1.64 -42.61
C PRO A 24 40.02 2.43 -41.46
N VAL A 25 38.72 2.73 -41.57
CA VAL A 25 37.94 3.36 -40.51
C VAL A 25 38.02 2.46 -39.27
N PRO A 26 38.44 2.97 -38.10
CA PRO A 26 38.48 2.18 -36.89
C PRO A 26 37.07 1.66 -36.60
N ALA A 27 36.97 0.35 -36.36
CA ALA A 27 35.70 -0.29 -36.04
C ALA A 27 35.04 0.43 -34.84
N PRO A 28 33.72 0.65 -34.86
CA PRO A 28 33.02 1.20 -33.71
C PRO A 28 33.31 0.29 -32.52
N VAL A 29 33.95 0.86 -31.49
CA VAL A 29 34.16 0.20 -30.20
C VAL A 29 32.77 -0.18 -29.71
N ARG A 30 32.41 -1.46 -29.82
CA ARG A 30 31.20 -2.00 -29.20
C ARG A 30 31.33 -1.74 -27.72
N GLY A 31 30.66 -0.68 -27.25
CA GLY A 31 30.45 -0.44 -25.84
C GLY A 31 29.88 -1.73 -25.27
N ARG A 32 30.64 -2.37 -24.37
CA ARG A 32 30.13 -3.46 -23.55
C ARG A 32 28.83 -2.93 -22.96
N PRO A 33 27.67 -3.58 -23.17
CA PRO A 33 26.50 -3.20 -22.40
C PRO A 33 26.91 -3.40 -20.95
N ARG A 34 27.05 -2.30 -20.21
CA ARG A 34 27.00 -2.33 -18.75
C ARG A 34 25.54 -2.63 -18.40
N GLY A 35 25.09 -3.83 -18.75
CA GLY A 35 23.93 -4.43 -18.13
C GLY A 35 24.37 -4.71 -16.72
N GLY A 36 24.04 -3.79 -15.81
CA GLY A 36 24.08 -4.10 -14.40
C GLY A 36 23.08 -5.22 -14.16
N PRO A 37 23.49 -6.42 -13.74
CA PRO A 37 22.57 -7.25 -12.99
C PRO A 37 22.45 -6.59 -11.61
N VAL A 38 21.23 -6.42 -11.08
CA VAL A 38 20.88 -6.50 -9.64
C VAL A 38 19.60 -5.71 -9.29
N VAL A 39 19.19 -4.68 -10.02
CA VAL A 39 18.07 -3.80 -9.54
C VAL A 39 16.68 -4.46 -9.57
N LEU A 40 16.44 -5.45 -10.43
CA LEU A 40 15.18 -6.22 -10.44
C LEU A 40 15.20 -7.41 -9.46
N GLY A 41 16.36 -7.83 -8.98
CA GLY A 41 16.50 -9.10 -8.23
C GLY A 41 15.92 -9.09 -6.81
N ALA A 42 15.83 -7.92 -6.18
CA ALA A 42 15.45 -7.80 -4.76
C ALA A 42 13.96 -8.05 -4.53
N VAL A 43 13.09 -7.34 -5.27
CA VAL A 43 11.64 -7.56 -5.25
C VAL A 43 11.23 -8.88 -5.90
N ASP A 44 12.11 -9.47 -6.70
CA ASP A 44 11.91 -10.79 -7.29
C ASP A 44 12.37 -11.95 -6.40
N SER A 45 13.04 -11.67 -5.27
CA SER A 45 13.51 -12.70 -4.35
C SER A 45 12.34 -13.45 -3.68
N ASP A 46 12.53 -14.76 -3.46
CA ASP A 46 11.54 -15.62 -2.83
C ASP A 46 11.17 -15.14 -1.41
N LEU A 47 12.16 -14.60 -0.70
CA LEU A 47 11.97 -14.07 0.64
C LEU A 47 11.12 -12.78 0.63
N TYR A 48 11.39 -11.85 -0.28
CA TYR A 48 10.56 -10.65 -0.45
C TYR A 48 9.11 -11.03 -0.76
N LYS A 49 8.91 -11.98 -1.68
CA LYS A 49 7.58 -12.50 -2.04
C LYS A 49 6.87 -13.16 -0.86
N ALA A 50 7.59 -13.92 -0.03
CA ALA A 50 7.02 -14.51 1.18
C ALA A 50 6.55 -13.44 2.19
N VAL A 51 7.37 -12.39 2.42
CA VAL A 51 6.99 -11.28 3.30
C VAL A 51 5.82 -10.47 2.70
N LEU A 52 5.79 -10.27 1.38
CA LEU A 52 4.66 -9.64 0.69
C LEU A 52 3.35 -10.40 0.89
N VAL A 53 3.38 -11.73 0.74
CA VAL A 53 2.20 -12.57 1.02
C VAL A 53 1.77 -12.43 2.47
N LEU A 54 2.72 -12.49 3.41
CA LEU A 54 2.42 -12.28 4.83
C LEU A 54 1.82 -10.90 5.10
N HIS A 55 2.36 -9.85 4.49
CA HIS A 55 1.84 -8.49 4.60
C HIS A 55 0.38 -8.42 4.13
N ILE A 56 0.08 -8.92 2.92
CA ILE A 56 -1.28 -8.95 2.39
C ILE A 56 -2.22 -9.75 3.31
N LEU A 57 -1.79 -10.91 3.82
CA LEU A 57 -2.60 -11.70 4.75
C LEU A 57 -2.92 -10.91 6.03
N THR A 58 -1.94 -10.19 6.59
CA THR A 58 -2.17 -9.36 7.78
C THR A 58 -3.12 -8.21 7.50
N VAL A 59 -3.06 -7.61 6.30
CA VAL A 59 -3.99 -6.55 5.87
C VAL A 59 -5.41 -7.11 5.75
N VAL A 60 -5.59 -8.26 5.08
CA VAL A 60 -6.90 -8.89 4.88
C VAL A 60 -7.55 -9.26 6.21
N VAL A 61 -6.80 -9.91 7.11
CA VAL A 61 -7.35 -10.35 8.41
C VAL A 61 -7.57 -9.16 9.35
N GLY A 62 -6.58 -8.28 9.47
CA GLY A 62 -6.62 -7.14 10.37
C GLY A 62 -7.68 -6.11 9.95
N LEU A 63 -7.54 -5.53 8.76
CA LEU A 63 -8.46 -4.50 8.28
C LEU A 63 -9.83 -5.08 7.87
N GLY A 64 -9.89 -6.32 7.38
CA GLY A 64 -11.17 -6.98 7.08
C GLY A 64 -12.05 -7.10 8.32
N THR A 65 -11.48 -7.41 9.49
CA THR A 65 -12.22 -7.43 10.75
C THR A 65 -12.74 -6.04 11.12
N VAL A 66 -11.93 -4.99 10.96
CA VAL A 66 -12.34 -3.60 11.23
C VAL A 66 -13.56 -3.21 10.41
N VAL A 67 -13.57 -3.54 9.11
CA VAL A 67 -14.69 -3.26 8.21
C VAL A 67 -15.98 -3.96 8.66
N LEU A 68 -15.87 -5.19 9.18
CA LEU A 68 -17.01 -5.98 9.64
C LEU A 68 -17.52 -5.59 11.05
N ASN A 69 -16.75 -4.86 11.85
CA ASN A 69 -17.16 -4.46 13.21
C ASN A 69 -18.50 -3.71 13.23
N GLY A 70 -18.78 -2.91 12.19
CA GLY A 70 -20.07 -2.23 12.05
C GLY A 70 -21.24 -3.21 11.92
N LEU A 71 -21.07 -4.30 11.15
CA LEU A 71 -22.08 -5.35 11.03
C LEU A 71 -22.31 -6.05 12.37
N TYR A 72 -21.26 -6.42 13.08
CA TYR A 72 -21.40 -6.99 14.43
C TYR A 72 -22.11 -6.05 15.40
N ALA A 73 -21.84 -4.74 15.34
CA ALA A 73 -22.55 -3.75 16.15
C ALA A 73 -24.05 -3.69 15.81
N THR A 74 -24.43 -3.72 14.53
CA THR A 74 -25.85 -3.78 14.14
C THR A 74 -26.53 -5.06 14.62
N GLN A 75 -25.83 -6.21 14.55
CA GLN A 75 -26.34 -7.49 15.02
C GLN A 75 -26.50 -7.53 16.54
N ALA A 76 -25.57 -6.94 17.28
CA ALA A 76 -25.68 -6.83 18.74
C ALA A 76 -26.90 -5.99 19.15
N ARG A 77 -27.19 -4.89 18.44
CA ARG A 77 -28.36 -4.02 18.72
C ARG A 77 -29.70 -4.65 18.37
N ALA A 78 -29.73 -5.47 17.32
CA ALA A 78 -30.95 -6.15 16.91
C ALA A 78 -31.42 -7.21 17.93
N ARG A 79 -30.62 -7.51 18.95
CA ARG A 79 -30.87 -8.53 19.96
C ARG A 79 -30.90 -7.90 21.35
N ALA A 80 -31.90 -8.24 22.15
CA ALA A 80 -32.04 -7.73 23.51
C ALA A 80 -31.27 -8.60 24.52
N GLY A 81 -30.85 -7.98 25.63
CA GLY A 81 -30.29 -8.68 26.79
C GLY A 81 -29.05 -9.53 26.47
N ALA A 82 -29.05 -10.76 26.99
CA ALA A 82 -27.89 -11.65 26.97
C ALA A 82 -27.40 -12.00 25.55
N GLU A 83 -28.30 -12.09 24.57
CA GLU A 83 -27.93 -12.42 23.20
C GLU A 83 -27.13 -11.29 22.54
N GLY A 84 -27.59 -10.03 22.69
CA GLY A 84 -26.87 -8.86 22.19
C GLY A 84 -25.49 -8.71 22.85
N LEU A 85 -25.42 -8.95 24.16
CA LEU A 85 -24.17 -8.97 24.91
C LEU A 85 -23.19 -10.03 24.39
N ALA A 86 -23.65 -11.26 24.15
CA ALA A 86 -22.79 -12.33 23.65
C ALA A 86 -22.18 -12.00 22.28
N VAL A 87 -22.96 -11.36 21.38
CA VAL A 87 -22.45 -10.88 20.08
C VAL A 87 -21.42 -9.78 20.28
N ALA A 88 -21.69 -8.80 21.13
CA ALA A 88 -20.77 -7.69 21.41
C ALA A 88 -19.45 -8.18 22.04
N GLU A 89 -19.51 -9.12 22.98
CA GLU A 89 -18.32 -9.71 23.60
C GLU A 89 -17.50 -10.51 22.59
N THR A 90 -18.15 -11.31 21.75
CA THR A 90 -17.50 -12.06 20.68
C THR A 90 -16.78 -11.11 19.73
N ASN A 91 -17.45 -10.05 19.29
CA ASN A 91 -16.86 -9.04 18.42
C ASN A 91 -15.64 -8.37 19.06
N PHE A 92 -15.70 -8.05 20.35
CA PHE A 92 -14.58 -7.46 21.07
C PHE A 92 -13.38 -8.42 21.18
N ARG A 93 -13.62 -9.73 21.38
CA ARG A 93 -12.55 -10.75 21.39
C ARG A 93 -11.92 -10.91 20.01
N VAL A 94 -12.72 -10.99 18.95
CA VAL A 94 -12.23 -11.06 17.56
C VAL A 94 -11.43 -9.79 17.21
N SER A 95 -11.89 -8.62 17.63
CA SER A 95 -11.18 -7.35 17.43
C SER A 95 -9.79 -7.32 18.07
N LYS A 96 -9.61 -7.94 19.25
CA LYS A 96 -8.27 -8.07 19.86
C LYS A 96 -7.32 -8.95 19.05
N VAL A 97 -7.83 -10.00 18.42
CA VAL A 97 -7.03 -10.82 17.52
C VAL A 97 -6.65 -10.02 16.28
N ALA A 98 -7.62 -9.30 15.69
CA ALA A 98 -7.36 -8.42 14.55
C ALA A 98 -6.34 -7.33 14.87
N GLU A 99 -6.33 -6.79 16.09
CA GLU A 99 -5.34 -5.81 16.56
C GLU A 99 -3.89 -6.34 16.41
N LEU A 100 -3.65 -7.62 16.71
CA LEU A 100 -2.34 -8.25 16.49
C LEU A 100 -1.96 -8.26 15.02
N PHE A 101 -2.91 -8.58 14.14
CA PHE A 101 -2.67 -8.53 12.69
C PHE A 101 -2.45 -7.09 12.21
N ILE A 102 -3.15 -6.11 12.76
CA ILE A 102 -2.95 -4.68 12.43
C ILE A 102 -1.52 -4.26 12.79
N TYR A 103 -0.99 -4.66 13.95
CA TYR A 103 0.42 -4.42 14.27
C TYR A 103 1.37 -5.12 13.31
N ALA A 104 1.04 -6.36 12.91
CA ALA A 104 1.81 -7.10 11.94
C ALA A 104 1.83 -6.43 10.55
N ILE A 105 0.78 -5.68 10.15
CA ILE A 105 0.77 -4.89 8.90
C ILE A 105 1.95 -3.91 8.91
N LEU A 106 2.13 -3.15 10.01
CA LEU A 106 3.23 -2.19 10.11
C LEU A 106 4.59 -2.90 10.06
N VAL A 107 4.76 -3.96 10.85
CA VAL A 107 6.03 -4.69 10.94
C VAL A 107 6.42 -5.28 9.58
N THR A 108 5.48 -5.94 8.92
CA THR A 108 5.71 -6.57 7.61
C THR A 108 5.90 -5.54 6.51
N GLY A 109 5.15 -4.42 6.53
CA GLY A 109 5.29 -3.34 5.56
C GLY A 109 6.65 -2.64 5.67
N VAL A 110 7.10 -2.33 6.89
CA VAL A 110 8.44 -1.78 7.14
C VAL A 110 9.52 -2.76 6.69
N LEU A 111 9.37 -4.05 7.03
CA LEU A 111 10.32 -5.09 6.62
C LEU A 111 10.43 -5.17 5.09
N MET A 112 9.33 -5.09 4.35
CA MET A 112 9.35 -5.07 2.88
C MET A 112 10.12 -3.86 2.32
N VAL A 113 9.97 -2.67 2.89
CA VAL A 113 10.71 -1.48 2.45
C VAL A 113 12.21 -1.71 2.66
N LEU A 114 12.60 -2.23 3.83
CA LEU A 114 14.01 -2.51 4.14
C LEU A 114 14.63 -3.61 3.25
N MET A 115 13.82 -4.54 2.77
CA MET A 115 14.26 -5.65 1.90
C MET A 115 14.22 -5.31 0.40
N SER A 116 13.84 -4.10 0.03
CA SER A 116 13.58 -3.74 -1.36
C SER A 116 14.81 -3.27 -2.15
N ASP A 117 16.03 -3.31 -1.57
CA ASP A 117 17.29 -2.86 -2.17
C ASP A 117 17.14 -1.54 -2.97
N ASP A 118 16.71 -0.49 -2.29
CA ASP A 118 16.49 0.87 -2.81
C ASP A 118 15.35 1.03 -3.86
N VAL A 119 14.60 -0.02 -4.18
CA VAL A 119 13.40 0.08 -5.04
C VAL A 119 12.29 0.89 -4.35
N TYR A 120 12.11 0.67 -3.05
CA TYR A 120 11.15 1.42 -2.24
C TYR A 120 11.86 2.12 -1.07
N GLY A 121 11.49 3.37 -0.81
CA GLY A 121 12.09 4.17 0.25
C GLY A 121 11.04 4.97 1.02
N PHE A 122 11.30 5.24 2.30
CA PHE A 122 10.37 5.95 3.19
C PHE A 122 9.99 7.36 2.73
N GLY A 123 10.73 7.96 1.78
CA GLY A 123 10.38 9.25 1.18
C GLY A 123 9.27 9.19 0.12
N GLN A 124 8.93 8.00 -0.39
CA GLN A 124 7.87 7.86 -1.40
C GLN A 124 6.52 8.23 -0.80
N THR A 125 5.72 8.97 -1.59
CA THR A 125 4.48 9.59 -1.10
C THR A 125 3.52 8.57 -0.50
N TRP A 126 3.33 7.44 -1.18
CA TRP A 126 2.43 6.39 -0.70
C TRP A 126 2.91 5.73 0.60
N ILE A 127 4.23 5.63 0.87
CA ILE A 127 4.77 5.00 2.08
C ILE A 127 4.57 5.91 3.28
N TRP A 128 5.13 7.13 3.24
CA TRP A 128 5.07 8.01 4.41
C TRP A 128 3.63 8.41 4.74
N LEU A 129 2.80 8.65 3.71
CA LEU A 129 1.39 8.98 3.91
C LEU A 129 0.63 7.81 4.53
N SER A 130 0.89 6.57 4.08
CA SER A 130 0.31 5.38 4.70
C SER A 130 0.73 5.22 6.15
N LEU A 131 2.00 5.48 6.49
CA LEU A 131 2.48 5.44 7.87
C LEU A 131 1.78 6.48 8.76
N VAL A 132 1.63 7.71 8.29
CA VAL A 132 0.92 8.77 9.03
C VAL A 132 -0.55 8.39 9.24
N LEU A 133 -1.23 7.98 8.17
CA LEU A 133 -2.63 7.56 8.23
C LEU A 133 -2.81 6.33 9.13
N TYR A 134 -1.89 5.38 9.11
CA TYR A 134 -1.89 4.22 10.00
C TYR A 134 -1.77 4.65 11.47
N VAL A 135 -0.87 5.57 11.80
CA VAL A 135 -0.73 6.10 13.17
C VAL A 135 -1.99 6.84 13.62
N VAL A 136 -2.61 7.63 12.74
CA VAL A 136 -3.91 8.28 13.02
C VAL A 136 -4.98 7.22 13.30
N GLY A 137 -5.04 6.16 12.50
CA GLY A 137 -5.96 5.04 12.70
C GLY A 137 -5.76 4.34 14.04
N LEU A 138 -4.50 4.07 14.42
CA LEU A 138 -4.17 3.52 15.75
C LEU A 138 -4.59 4.45 16.87
N GLY A 139 -4.35 5.76 16.72
CA GLY A 139 -4.76 6.78 17.68
C GLY A 139 -6.27 6.81 17.90
N VAL A 140 -7.06 6.76 16.82
CA VAL A 140 -8.53 6.65 16.93
C VAL A 140 -8.94 5.33 17.54
N SER A 141 -8.35 4.20 17.14
CA SER A 141 -8.67 2.90 17.72
C SER A 141 -8.43 2.87 19.24
N HIS A 142 -7.24 3.30 19.69
CA HIS A 142 -6.84 3.27 21.09
C HIS A 142 -7.50 4.36 21.94
N GLY A 143 -7.59 5.58 21.43
CA GLY A 143 -8.13 6.72 22.16
C GLY A 143 -9.65 6.77 22.17
N LEU A 144 -10.31 6.18 21.17
CA LEU A 144 -11.76 6.28 20.98
C LEU A 144 -12.44 4.91 21.02
N MET A 145 -12.08 3.98 20.15
CA MET A 145 -12.85 2.75 19.93
C MET A 145 -12.74 1.78 21.10
N ILE A 146 -11.53 1.39 21.48
CA ILE A 146 -11.27 0.43 22.57
C ILE A 146 -11.91 0.87 23.90
N PRO A 147 -11.71 2.10 24.40
CA PRO A 147 -12.32 2.52 25.66
C PRO A 147 -13.84 2.59 25.56
N SER A 148 -14.39 3.05 24.42
CA SER A 148 -15.85 3.09 24.22
C SER A 148 -16.47 1.69 24.20
N ALA A 149 -15.82 0.73 23.52
CA ALA A 149 -16.25 -0.67 23.49
C ALA A 149 -16.22 -1.32 24.89
N LYS A 150 -15.18 -1.04 25.70
CA LYS A 150 -15.11 -1.52 27.09
C LYS A 150 -16.24 -0.95 27.94
N ARG A 151 -16.52 0.35 27.84
CA ARG A 151 -17.62 1.00 28.58
C ARG A 151 -18.99 0.48 28.13
N MET A 152 -19.19 0.30 26.83
CA MET A 152 -20.38 -0.32 26.25
C MET A 152 -20.63 -1.71 26.85
N LEU A 153 -19.63 -2.58 26.83
CA LEU A 153 -19.73 -3.93 27.40
C LEU A 153 -20.00 -3.95 28.90
N ALA A 154 -19.45 -3.00 29.66
CA ALA A 154 -19.74 -2.88 31.10
C ALA A 154 -21.22 -2.54 31.34
N LEU A 155 -21.72 -1.52 30.65
CA LEU A 155 -23.13 -1.10 30.76
C LEU A 155 -24.09 -2.20 30.27
N MET A 156 -23.76 -2.92 29.20
CA MET A 156 -24.58 -4.05 28.72
C MET A 156 -24.65 -5.22 29.70
N ARG A 157 -23.63 -5.41 30.56
CA ARG A 157 -23.65 -6.44 31.62
C ARG A 157 -24.50 -6.04 32.82
N GLU A 158 -24.56 -4.74 33.10
CA GLU A 158 -25.30 -4.17 34.24
C GLU A 158 -26.78 -3.93 33.89
N ALA A 159 -27.12 -3.85 32.60
CA ALA A 159 -28.47 -3.58 32.12
C ALA A 159 -29.44 -4.74 32.47
N PRO A 160 -30.60 -4.44 33.09
CA PRO A 160 -31.68 -5.42 33.24
C PRO A 160 -32.18 -5.89 31.86
N ALA A 161 -32.50 -7.18 31.73
CA ALA A 161 -32.93 -7.78 30.46
C ALA A 161 -34.16 -7.12 29.81
N SER A 162 -34.95 -6.34 30.56
CA SER A 162 -36.18 -5.66 30.12
C SER A 162 -36.11 -4.13 30.13
N ALA A 163 -34.96 -3.52 30.44
CA ALA A 163 -34.84 -2.07 30.49
C ALA A 163 -34.53 -1.47 29.10
N ALA A 164 -35.15 -0.33 28.79
CA ALA A 164 -34.73 0.48 27.65
C ALA A 164 -33.26 0.88 27.81
N ALA A 165 -32.53 1.00 26.69
CA ALA A 165 -31.12 1.36 26.71
C ALA A 165 -30.93 2.72 27.41
N PRO A 166 -30.10 2.81 28.47
CA PRO A 166 -29.80 4.09 29.10
C PRO A 166 -29.19 5.08 28.10
N ALA A 167 -29.47 6.38 28.24
CA ALA A 167 -28.99 7.43 27.32
C ALA A 167 -27.46 7.46 27.14
N ASP A 168 -26.71 6.98 28.13
CA ASP A 168 -25.27 6.79 28.08
C ASP A 168 -24.84 5.76 27.02
N LEU A 169 -25.64 4.71 26.80
CA LEU A 169 -25.41 3.73 25.74
C LEU A 169 -25.57 4.36 24.36
N ASP A 170 -26.66 5.12 24.12
CA ASP A 170 -26.92 5.77 22.83
C ASP A 170 -25.80 6.74 22.43
N ALA A 171 -25.28 7.51 23.39
CA ALA A 171 -24.16 8.43 23.14
C ALA A 171 -22.87 7.68 22.78
N LEU A 172 -22.54 6.61 23.52
CA LEU A 172 -21.39 5.74 23.21
C LEU A 172 -21.54 5.07 21.85
N ASP A 173 -22.74 4.63 21.56
CA ASP A 173 -23.12 3.99 20.32
C ASP A 173 -22.91 4.91 19.12
N ARG A 174 -23.35 6.16 19.20
CA ARG A 174 -23.09 7.17 18.17
C ARG A 174 -21.60 7.44 18.01
N ARG A 175 -20.86 7.52 19.13
CA ARG A 175 -19.40 7.71 19.14
C ARG A 175 -18.68 6.55 18.45
N MET A 176 -19.12 5.31 18.70
CA MET A 176 -18.62 4.12 18.04
C MET A 176 -18.94 4.08 16.55
N ALA A 177 -20.17 4.48 16.16
CA ALA A 177 -20.55 4.55 14.74
C ALA A 177 -19.69 5.56 13.96
N ILE A 178 -19.44 6.74 14.52
CA ILE A 178 -18.59 7.77 13.88
C ILE A 178 -17.15 7.27 13.75
N GLY A 179 -16.56 6.74 14.83
CA GLY A 179 -15.18 6.25 14.78
C GLY A 179 -15.02 5.03 13.87
N GLY A 180 -15.98 4.11 13.86
CA GLY A 180 -16.00 2.96 12.94
C GLY A 180 -16.13 3.38 11.48
N GLY A 181 -17.02 4.33 11.16
CA GLY A 181 -17.15 4.89 9.83
C GLY A 181 -15.87 5.58 9.34
N PHE A 182 -15.23 6.35 10.21
CA PHE A 182 -13.93 6.97 9.93
C PHE A 182 -12.84 5.93 9.66
N LEU A 183 -12.70 4.91 10.51
CA LEU A 183 -11.71 3.85 10.33
C LEU A 183 -11.95 3.05 9.05
N ASN A 184 -13.21 2.80 8.68
CA ASN A 184 -13.53 2.13 7.41
C ASN A 184 -13.12 2.96 6.19
N ALA A 185 -13.43 4.27 6.21
CA ALA A 185 -12.98 5.17 5.15
C ALA A 185 -11.44 5.22 5.06
N LEU A 186 -10.78 5.29 6.22
CA LEU A 186 -9.32 5.26 6.33
C LEU A 186 -8.73 3.97 5.76
N THR A 187 -9.33 2.81 6.06
CA THR A 187 -8.95 1.51 5.48
C THR A 187 -9.00 1.53 3.96
N VAL A 188 -10.08 2.06 3.36
CA VAL A 188 -10.19 2.18 1.90
C VAL A 188 -9.07 3.06 1.33
N VAL A 189 -8.81 4.21 1.95
CA VAL A 189 -7.73 5.11 1.53
C VAL A 189 -6.36 4.42 1.61
N LEU A 190 -6.07 3.68 2.69
CA LEU A 190 -4.82 2.94 2.84
C LEU A 190 -4.66 1.87 1.75
N ILE A 191 -5.71 1.13 1.43
CA ILE A 191 -5.69 0.14 0.34
C ILE A 191 -5.42 0.82 -1.01
N VAL A 192 -6.08 1.94 -1.29
CA VAL A 192 -5.85 2.72 -2.51
C VAL A 192 -4.39 3.18 -2.60
N LEU A 193 -3.80 3.68 -1.50
CA LEU A 193 -2.39 4.07 -1.48
C LEU A 193 -1.46 2.88 -1.78
N MET A 194 -1.74 1.70 -1.22
CA MET A 194 -0.92 0.50 -1.44
C MET A 194 -1.04 -0.09 -2.84
N VAL A 195 -2.18 0.06 -3.50
CA VAL A 195 -2.41 -0.48 -4.86
C VAL A 195 -1.84 0.44 -5.92
N TRP A 196 -2.16 1.74 -5.85
CA TRP A 196 -1.75 2.71 -6.87
C TRP A 196 -0.35 3.27 -6.63
N LYS A 197 0.16 3.23 -5.39
CA LYS A 197 1.52 3.64 -5.01
C LYS A 197 1.96 4.96 -5.64
N PRO A 198 1.22 6.08 -5.45
CA PRO A 198 1.60 7.36 -6.02
C PRO A 198 3.02 7.76 -5.58
N GLY A 199 3.84 8.17 -6.56
CA GLY A 199 5.23 8.57 -6.33
C GLY A 199 6.21 7.41 -6.14
N ALA A 200 5.85 6.19 -6.56
CA ALA A 200 6.77 5.07 -6.77
C ALA A 200 7.26 5.03 -8.23
#